data_AF-A0A9E2VTN0-F1
#
_entry.id   AF-A0A9E2VTN0-F1
#
_cell.length_a   1.000
_cell.length_b   1.000
_cell.length_c   1.000
_cell.angle_alpha   90.00
_cell.angle_beta   90.00
_cell.angle_gamma   90.00
#
_symmetry.space_group_name_H-M   'P 1'
#
loop_
_entity.id
_entity.type
_entity.pdbx_description
1 polymer ?
#
loop_
_entity_poly.entity_id
_entity_poly.type
_entity_poly.pdbx_seq_one_letter_code
_entity_poly.pdbx_strand_id
1 'polypeptide(L)'
;MGQELAAVKDGQRIGVTVDYALAAEGLHRPFSLHLQNGSLNESRVRLYIVVGDTAHFVKEIVHDVGAREQSNGVLRFLLDLNETTAAIACGMMQPTVREHLLWAFYYPWYHIESWSRPELRDHPEKPYESGDPNMIVGHIGAARSAGIDGFISSWWGPSSFTDRNLPLLLDLAQERAFRVSLYFETLTDSGARNAEEIFNWLAYAISRYGEHPAFMKINGKPLIVIWASDSVPLETWKRIFTKLRAQGLDAVYLSMGFG
;
A
#
# COMPACT_ATOMS: atom_id res chain seq x y z
N MET A 1 12.56 13.71 -22.81
CA MET A 1 12.07 13.93 -24.19
C MET A 1 10.61 14.37 -24.03
N GLY A 2 10.34 15.65 -23.82
CA GLY A 2 10.06 16.62 -24.87
C GLY A 2 8.55 16.89 -24.94
N GLN A 3 8.03 17.80 -24.11
CA GLN A 3 6.73 18.43 -24.33
C GLN A 3 6.84 19.95 -24.24
N GLU A 4 6.10 20.61 -25.13
CA GLU A 4 6.22 22.00 -25.55
C GLU A 4 5.70 23.05 -24.55
N LEU A 5 6.24 24.24 -24.72
CA LEU A 5 6.10 25.50 -24.00
C LEU A 5 4.72 26.19 -24.12
N ALA A 6 3.61 25.45 -24.24
CA ALA A 6 2.28 26.03 -24.48
C ALA A 6 1.34 26.09 -23.25
N ALA A 7 1.70 25.50 -22.10
CA ALA A 7 0.88 25.55 -20.88
C ALA A 7 1.25 26.69 -19.89
N VAL A 8 2.10 27.63 -20.29
CA VAL A 8 2.68 28.66 -19.40
C VAL A 8 1.75 29.86 -19.12
N LYS A 9 0.51 29.89 -19.66
CA LYS A 9 -0.35 31.09 -19.57
C LYS A 9 -1.50 31.09 -18.56
N ASP A 10 -1.74 30.01 -17.81
CA ASP A 10 -2.93 29.93 -16.92
C ASP A 10 -2.63 29.79 -15.42
N GLY A 11 -1.44 30.18 -14.96
CA GLY A 11 -1.17 30.26 -13.51
C GLY A 11 -1.15 28.91 -12.78
N GLN A 12 -0.90 27.81 -13.48
CA GLN A 12 -0.76 26.49 -12.85
C GLN A 12 0.66 26.28 -12.28
N ARG A 13 0.71 25.87 -11.01
CA ARG A 13 1.92 25.45 -10.29
C ARG A 13 2.50 24.15 -10.90
N ILE A 14 3.82 24.10 -11.04
CA ILE A 14 4.66 22.98 -11.50
C ILE A 14 5.67 22.72 -10.38
N GLY A 15 5.53 21.64 -9.62
CA GLY A 15 6.51 21.28 -8.59
C GLY A 15 7.53 20.26 -9.10
N VAL A 16 8.76 20.32 -8.59
CA VAL A 16 9.77 19.26 -8.73
C VAL A 16 10.12 18.77 -7.33
N THR A 17 10.14 17.46 -7.12
CA THR A 17 10.65 16.81 -5.91
C THR A 17 11.94 16.08 -6.28
N VAL A 18 13.01 16.32 -5.52
CA VAL A 18 14.25 15.54 -5.63
C VAL A 18 14.63 15.01 -4.26
N ASP A 19 14.78 13.69 -4.16
CA ASP A 19 15.24 13.00 -2.97
C ASP A 19 16.72 12.64 -3.13
N TYR A 20 17.53 12.98 -2.13
CA TYR A 20 18.94 12.61 -2.05
C TYR A 20 19.17 11.78 -0.79
N ALA A 21 19.91 10.68 -0.91
CA ALA A 21 20.41 9.91 0.22
C ALA A 21 21.93 10.03 0.27
N LEU A 22 22.47 10.38 1.44
CA LEU A 22 23.90 10.40 1.71
C LEU A 22 24.21 9.32 2.75
N ALA A 23 25.24 8.53 2.48
CA ALA A 23 25.74 7.57 3.46
C ALA A 23 26.33 8.31 4.68
N ALA A 24 26.20 7.71 5.87
CA ALA A 24 26.63 8.32 7.12
C ALA A 24 28.12 8.72 7.11
N GLU A 25 28.97 8.00 6.37
CA GLU A 25 30.40 8.33 6.25
C GLU A 25 30.67 9.58 5.40
N GLY A 26 29.70 10.01 4.58
CA GLY A 26 29.78 11.18 3.71
C GLY A 26 29.51 12.52 4.41
N LEU A 27 28.97 12.51 5.64
CA LEU A 27 28.56 13.69 6.40
C LEU A 27 29.71 14.66 6.74
N HIS A 28 30.97 14.21 6.69
CA HIS A 28 32.14 15.00 7.06
C HIS A 28 32.90 15.61 5.87
N ARG A 29 32.38 15.51 4.64
CA ARG A 29 33.00 16.07 3.42
C ARG A 29 32.13 17.16 2.80
N PRO A 30 32.71 18.23 2.23
CA PRO A 30 31.94 19.24 1.52
C PRO A 30 31.33 18.65 0.25
N PHE A 31 30.03 18.81 0.06
CA PHE A 31 29.32 18.45 -1.17
C PHE A 31 28.59 19.68 -1.72
N SER A 32 28.39 19.71 -3.04
CA SER A 32 27.68 20.80 -3.73
C SER A 32 26.38 20.26 -4.31
N LEU A 33 25.25 20.83 -3.91
CA LEU A 33 23.93 20.51 -4.44
C LEU A 33 23.57 21.49 -5.56
N HIS A 34 23.14 20.99 -6.72
CA HIS A 34 22.61 21.81 -7.81
C HIS A 34 21.11 21.59 -7.94
N LEU A 35 20.33 22.66 -7.78
CA LEU A 35 18.88 22.69 -7.93
C LEU A 35 18.52 23.09 -9.37
N GLN A 36 17.47 22.50 -9.95
CA GLN A 36 16.86 22.97 -11.20
C GLN A 36 15.33 23.02 -11.05
N ASN A 37 14.73 24.05 -11.64
CA ASN A 37 13.47 24.67 -11.20
C ASN A 37 12.18 23.87 -11.49
N GLY A 38 11.15 24.08 -10.64
CA GLY A 38 9.72 23.87 -10.93
C GLY A 38 8.87 25.07 -10.48
N SER A 39 8.11 25.66 -11.44
CA SER A 39 7.13 26.81 -11.40
C SER A 39 7.42 28.11 -10.64
N LEU A 40 6.60 29.11 -10.97
CA LEU A 40 6.65 30.47 -10.43
C LEU A 40 6.47 30.48 -8.89
N ASN A 41 7.51 31.01 -8.24
CA ASN A 41 7.54 31.62 -6.91
C ASN A 41 7.61 30.72 -5.67
N GLU A 42 7.62 29.38 -5.79
CA GLU A 42 7.86 28.50 -4.64
C GLU A 42 8.98 27.49 -4.93
N SER A 43 9.87 27.29 -3.96
CA SER A 43 10.84 26.20 -3.96
C SER A 43 10.83 25.50 -2.61
N ARG A 44 10.83 24.16 -2.60
CA ARG A 44 10.76 23.37 -1.38
C ARG A 44 11.90 22.37 -1.31
N VAL A 45 12.56 22.30 -0.17
CA VAL A 45 13.64 21.35 0.12
C VAL A 45 13.23 20.54 1.35
N ARG A 46 13.18 19.21 1.23
CA ARG A 46 13.00 18.30 2.36
C ARG A 46 14.29 17.55 2.61
N LEU A 47 14.68 17.48 3.87
CA LEU A 47 15.89 16.82 4.33
C LEU A 47 15.49 15.54 5.06
N TYR A 48 16.11 14.44 4.67
CA TYR A 48 15.96 13.14 5.31
C TYR A 48 17.33 12.59 5.68
N ILE A 49 17.41 11.85 6.79
CA ILE A 49 18.55 11.00 7.14
C ILE A 49 18.13 9.55 6.94
N VAL A 50 18.93 8.78 6.21
CA VAL A 50 18.67 7.36 5.98
C VAL A 50 19.49 6.54 6.98
N VAL A 51 18.81 5.70 7.77
CA VAL A 51 19.43 4.74 8.70
C VAL A 51 18.93 3.34 8.33
N GLY A 52 19.84 2.49 7.83
CA GLY A 52 19.45 1.23 7.19
C GLY A 52 18.57 1.50 5.97
N ASP A 53 17.37 0.92 5.94
CA ASP A 53 16.39 1.09 4.85
C ASP A 53 15.31 2.15 5.17
N THR A 54 15.45 2.89 6.28
CA THR A 54 14.43 3.84 6.74
C THR A 54 14.92 5.28 6.57
N ALA A 55 14.14 6.09 5.85
CA ALA A 55 14.36 7.53 5.73
C ALA A 55 13.61 8.28 6.84
N HIS A 56 14.33 9.02 7.66
CA HIS A 56 13.81 9.84 8.74
C HIS A 56 13.78 11.31 8.32
N PHE A 57 12.59 11.91 8.33
CA PHE A 57 12.44 13.34 8.03
C PHE A 57 13.14 14.18 9.10
N VAL A 58 13.96 15.12 8.66
CA VAL A 58 14.68 16.04 9.53
C VAL A 58 14.04 17.42 9.49
N LYS A 59 13.86 17.98 8.30
CA LYS A 59 13.40 19.37 8.14
C LYS A 59 12.87 19.63 6.74
N GLU A 60 11.87 20.50 6.66
CA GLU A 60 11.39 21.08 5.42
C GLU A 60 11.74 22.56 5.41
N ILE A 61 12.29 23.03 4.29
CA ILE A 61 12.57 24.43 4.01
C ILE A 61 11.68 24.80 2.83
N VAL A 62 10.73 25.67 3.08
CA VAL A 62 9.86 26.25 2.05
C VAL A 62 10.36 27.66 1.77
N HIS A 63 10.61 27.96 0.50
CA HIS A 63 10.95 29.29 0.02
C HIS A 63 9.78 29.78 -0.83
N ASP A 64 9.04 30.73 -0.27
CA ASP A 64 7.98 31.44 -0.97
C ASP A 64 8.51 32.85 -1.29
N VAL A 65 8.75 33.12 -2.58
CA VAL A 65 9.04 34.48 -3.02
C VAL A 65 7.68 35.15 -3.21
N GLY A 66 7.11 35.66 -2.11
CA GLY A 66 5.90 36.46 -2.17
C GLY A 66 6.02 37.51 -3.27
N ALA A 67 4.93 37.77 -3.98
CA ALA A 67 4.88 38.51 -5.26
C ALA A 67 5.41 39.97 -5.25
N ARG A 68 6.12 40.42 -4.21
CA ARG A 68 6.64 41.79 -4.04
C ARG A 68 8.08 41.93 -3.59
N GLU A 69 8.83 40.87 -3.33
CA GLU A 69 10.25 41.01 -3.01
C GLU A 69 11.13 40.46 -4.12
N GLN A 70 11.92 41.35 -4.74
CA GLN A 70 13.02 41.00 -5.63
C GLN A 70 14.15 40.35 -4.81
N SER A 71 13.93 39.11 -4.37
CA SER A 71 15.02 38.26 -3.93
C SER A 71 15.71 37.73 -5.21
N ASN A 72 17.03 37.75 -5.27
CA ASN A 72 17.81 37.26 -6.43
C ASN A 72 17.70 35.74 -6.64
N GLY A 73 16.69 35.06 -6.09
CA GLY A 73 16.42 33.63 -6.27
C GLY A 73 17.51 32.70 -5.73
N VAL A 74 18.52 33.23 -5.04
CA VAL A 74 19.60 32.41 -4.48
C VAL A 74 19.19 31.93 -3.10
N LEU A 75 18.74 30.68 -3.04
CA LEU A 75 18.57 29.93 -1.81
C LEU A 75 19.95 29.62 -1.20
N ARG A 76 20.30 30.33 -0.12
CA ARG A 76 21.43 29.99 0.75
C ARG A 76 20.89 29.58 2.11
N PHE A 77 21.17 28.36 2.52
CA PHE A 77 20.97 27.92 3.90
C PHE A 77 22.21 27.16 4.35
N LEU A 78 22.55 27.34 5.63
CA LEU A 78 23.57 26.56 6.31
C LEU A 78 22.84 25.49 7.12
N LEU A 79 23.28 24.25 7.00
CA LEU A 79 22.78 23.12 7.78
C LEU A 79 23.83 22.80 8.85
N ASP A 80 23.51 23.02 10.12
CA ASP A 80 24.34 22.55 11.23
C ASP A 80 23.90 21.13 11.61
N LEU A 81 24.76 20.15 11.30
CA LEU A 81 24.51 18.72 11.48
C LEU A 81 24.76 18.25 12.93
N ASN A 82 25.32 19.12 13.79
CA ASN A 82 25.62 18.77 15.19
C ASN A 82 24.37 18.74 16.08
N GLU A 83 23.35 19.55 15.79
CA GLU A 83 22.07 19.49 16.53
C GLU A 83 21.26 18.24 16.15
N THR A 84 21.47 17.70 14.95
CA THR A 84 20.72 16.55 14.41
C THR A 84 21.15 15.23 15.06
N THR A 85 22.41 15.11 15.47
CA THR A 85 22.93 13.93 16.17
C THR A 85 22.42 13.79 17.61
N ALA A 86 22.12 14.91 18.29
CA ALA A 86 21.55 14.90 19.64
C ALA A 86 20.07 14.44 19.66
N ALA A 87 19.29 14.79 18.63
CA ALA A 87 17.90 14.35 18.51
C ALA A 87 17.76 12.84 18.27
N ILE A 88 18.72 12.24 17.55
CA ILE A 88 18.81 10.79 17.31
C ILE A 88 19.09 10.03 18.62
N ALA A 89 19.88 10.62 19.53
CA ALA A 89 20.24 9.98 20.80
C ALA A 89 19.13 9.98 21.86
N CYS A 90 18.19 10.93 21.80
CA CYS A 90 17.20 11.13 22.87
C CYS A 90 15.83 10.48 22.64
N GLY A 91 15.70 9.59 21.64
CA GLY A 91 14.52 8.74 21.53
C GLY A 91 13.21 9.44 21.12
N MET A 92 13.28 10.61 20.47
CA MET A 92 12.13 11.19 19.78
C MET A 92 11.94 10.51 18.41
N MET A 93 11.83 9.20 18.44
CA MET A 93 11.54 8.35 17.29
C MET A 93 10.05 8.09 17.28
N GLN A 94 9.26 9.05 16.79
CA GLN A 94 7.91 8.71 16.36
C GLN A 94 7.99 8.40 14.85
N PRO A 95 7.71 7.16 14.43
CA PRO A 95 7.50 6.90 13.01
C PRO A 95 6.37 7.81 12.55
N THR A 96 6.55 8.50 11.42
CA THR A 96 5.44 9.19 10.76
C THR A 96 4.43 8.11 10.37
N VAL A 97 3.44 7.89 11.24
CA VAL A 97 2.27 7.07 10.93
C VAL A 97 1.62 7.77 9.74
N ARG A 98 1.58 7.11 8.58
CA ARG A 98 0.62 7.53 7.55
C ARG A 98 -0.75 7.43 8.21
N GLU A 99 -1.39 8.58 8.44
CA GLU A 99 -2.63 8.66 9.22
C GLU A 99 -3.74 7.77 8.62
N HIS A 100 -3.66 7.47 7.32
CA HIS A 100 -4.59 6.61 6.61
C HIS A 100 -3.86 5.51 5.83
N LEU A 101 -4.44 4.31 5.83
CA LEU A 101 -4.04 3.20 4.98
C LEU A 101 -4.87 3.20 3.69
N LEU A 102 -4.21 3.06 2.54
CA LEU A 102 -4.85 2.87 1.24
C LEU A 102 -4.75 1.40 0.81
N TRP A 103 -5.88 0.81 0.44
CA TRP A 103 -5.98 -0.60 0.06
C TRP A 103 -6.59 -0.75 -1.33
N ALA A 104 -6.11 -1.74 -2.09
CA ALA A 104 -6.67 -2.09 -3.40
C ALA A 104 -7.25 -3.50 -3.41
N PHE A 105 -8.40 -3.69 -4.06
CA PHE A 105 -8.90 -5.03 -4.36
C PHE A 105 -7.99 -5.72 -5.37
N TYR A 106 -7.60 -6.96 -5.06
CA TYR A 106 -6.64 -7.73 -5.84
C TYR A 106 -7.24 -9.09 -6.23
N TYR A 107 -7.10 -9.48 -7.49
CA TYR A 107 -7.75 -10.66 -8.06
C TYR A 107 -6.71 -11.68 -8.57
N PRO A 108 -6.21 -12.59 -7.71
CA PRO A 108 -5.16 -13.54 -8.06
C PRO A 108 -5.68 -14.80 -8.77
N TRP A 109 -6.58 -14.64 -9.75
CA TRP A 109 -7.31 -15.75 -10.40
C TRP A 109 -7.07 -15.88 -11.91
N TYR A 110 -6.22 -15.04 -12.50
CA TYR A 110 -5.95 -15.07 -13.94
C TYR A 110 -4.92 -16.14 -14.27
N HIS A 111 -5.27 -17.00 -15.22
CA HIS A 111 -4.35 -17.88 -15.95
C HIS A 111 -3.92 -17.24 -17.28
N ILE A 112 -2.88 -17.75 -17.92
CA ILE A 112 -2.38 -17.15 -19.17
C ILE A 112 -3.45 -17.18 -20.29
N GLU A 113 -4.26 -18.23 -20.35
CA GLU A 113 -5.40 -18.36 -21.26
C GLU A 113 -6.58 -17.43 -20.93
N SER A 114 -6.59 -16.82 -19.74
CA SER A 114 -7.64 -15.86 -19.38
C SER A 114 -7.59 -14.64 -20.31
N TRP A 115 -6.40 -14.25 -20.77
CA TRP A 115 -6.20 -13.07 -21.60
C TRP A 115 -6.69 -13.23 -23.05
N SER A 116 -7.05 -14.44 -23.48
CA SER A 116 -7.72 -14.67 -24.76
C SER A 116 -9.25 -14.66 -24.69
N ARG A 117 -9.83 -14.43 -23.51
CA ARG A 117 -11.28 -14.42 -23.31
C ARG A 117 -11.91 -13.15 -23.91
N PRO A 118 -12.96 -13.27 -24.74
CA PRO A 118 -13.59 -12.11 -25.41
C PRO A 118 -14.30 -11.16 -24.44
N GLU A 119 -14.59 -11.60 -23.21
CA GLU A 119 -15.20 -10.77 -22.18
C GLU A 119 -14.25 -9.70 -21.61
N LEU A 120 -12.93 -9.92 -21.72
CA LEU A 120 -11.91 -8.97 -21.27
C LEU A 120 -11.69 -7.91 -22.36
N ARG A 121 -12.14 -6.68 -22.10
CA ARG A 121 -11.98 -5.55 -23.03
C ARG A 121 -10.58 -4.95 -22.99
N ASP A 122 -9.94 -5.00 -21.83
CA ASP A 122 -8.59 -4.50 -21.60
C ASP A 122 -7.65 -5.66 -21.28
N HIS A 123 -6.37 -5.47 -21.62
CA HIS A 123 -5.31 -6.44 -21.39
C HIS A 123 -4.12 -5.78 -20.68
N PRO A 124 -3.41 -6.52 -19.82
CA PRO A 124 -2.14 -6.05 -19.29
C PRO A 124 -1.13 -5.90 -20.43
N GLU A 125 -0.16 -5.00 -20.24
CA GLU A 125 0.94 -4.82 -21.21
C GLU A 125 1.64 -6.15 -21.53
N LYS A 126 1.75 -7.04 -20.55
CA LYS A 126 2.21 -8.41 -20.72
C LYS A 126 1.21 -9.37 -20.08
N PRO A 127 0.63 -10.32 -20.85
CA PRO A 127 -0.15 -11.42 -20.29
C PRO A 127 0.64 -12.17 -19.21
N TYR A 128 -0.05 -12.55 -18.14
CA TYR A 128 0.58 -13.18 -16.99
C TYR A 128 -0.27 -14.28 -16.35
N GLU A 129 0.37 -15.14 -15.57
CA GLU A 129 -0.32 -16.05 -14.65
C GLU A 129 -0.25 -15.49 -13.23
N SER A 130 -1.37 -15.50 -12.52
CA SER A 130 -1.47 -14.88 -11.18
C SER A 130 -0.65 -15.61 -10.11
N GLY A 131 -0.28 -16.86 -10.38
CA GLY A 131 0.60 -17.65 -9.52
C GLY A 131 2.09 -17.42 -9.78
N ASP A 132 2.48 -16.59 -10.75
CA ASP A 132 3.90 -16.29 -11.01
C ASP A 132 4.46 -15.36 -9.92
N PRO A 133 5.47 -15.80 -9.13
CA PRO A 133 6.09 -14.97 -8.10
C PRO A 133 6.62 -13.63 -8.63
N ASN A 134 7.20 -13.58 -9.83
CA ASN A 134 7.76 -12.35 -10.38
C ASN A 134 6.67 -11.32 -10.68
N MET A 135 5.50 -11.80 -11.12
CA MET A 135 4.34 -10.94 -11.37
C MET A 135 3.76 -10.40 -10.09
N ILE A 136 3.63 -11.23 -9.05
CA ILE A 136 3.19 -10.78 -7.71
C ILE A 136 4.15 -9.71 -7.17
N VAL A 137 5.47 -9.92 -7.29
CA VAL A 137 6.48 -8.93 -6.89
C VAL A 137 6.31 -7.62 -7.66
N GLY A 138 6.09 -7.69 -8.98
CA GLY A 138 5.82 -6.52 -9.80
C GLY A 138 4.57 -5.76 -9.36
N HIS A 139 3.47 -6.47 -9.09
CA HIS A 139 2.22 -5.87 -8.61
C HIS A 139 2.39 -5.18 -7.25
N ILE A 140 3.07 -5.82 -6.29
CA ILE A 140 3.38 -5.21 -5.00
C ILE A 140 4.25 -3.95 -5.18
N GLY A 141 5.27 -4.01 -6.05
CA GLY A 141 6.12 -2.86 -6.37
C GLY A 141 5.34 -1.69 -6.96
N ALA A 142 4.47 -1.96 -7.93
CA ALA A 142 3.59 -0.96 -8.54
C ALA A 142 2.64 -0.34 -7.50
N ALA A 143 1.98 -1.17 -6.68
CA ALA A 143 1.09 -0.71 -5.63
C ALA A 143 1.80 0.21 -4.63
N ARG A 144 2.97 -0.19 -4.14
CA ARG A 144 3.79 0.62 -3.23
C ARG A 144 4.21 1.95 -3.87
N SER A 145 4.60 1.94 -5.14
CA SER A 145 4.97 3.17 -5.86
C SER A 145 3.80 4.15 -6.03
N ALA A 146 2.57 3.63 -6.07
CA ALA A 146 1.33 4.41 -6.10
C ALA A 146 0.82 4.81 -4.70
N GLY A 147 1.54 4.46 -3.63
CA GLY A 147 1.16 4.76 -2.25
C GLY A 147 0.09 3.83 -1.66
N ILE A 148 -0.23 2.72 -2.31
CA ILE A 148 -1.11 1.66 -1.77
C ILE A 148 -0.30 0.86 -0.73
N ASP A 149 -0.90 0.59 0.42
CA ASP A 149 -0.25 -0.06 1.56
C ASP A 149 -0.56 -1.57 1.65
N GLY A 150 -1.62 -2.02 0.99
CA GLY A 150 -2.01 -3.42 1.00
C GLY A 150 -3.05 -3.84 -0.04
N PHE A 151 -3.21 -5.15 -0.17
CA PHE A 151 -4.22 -5.78 -1.03
C PHE A 151 -5.35 -6.42 -0.24
N ILE A 152 -6.57 -6.27 -0.74
CA ILE A 152 -7.77 -7.02 -0.34
C ILE A 152 -7.95 -8.13 -1.40
N SER A 153 -7.38 -9.30 -1.12
CA SER A 153 -7.19 -10.37 -2.12
C SER A 153 -8.41 -11.29 -2.21
N SER A 154 -9.04 -11.37 -3.39
CA SER A 154 -10.11 -12.32 -3.70
C SER A 154 -9.70 -13.76 -3.40
N TRP A 155 -10.61 -14.49 -2.77
CA TRP A 155 -10.39 -15.85 -2.32
C TRP A 155 -11.66 -16.71 -2.42
N TRP A 156 -11.53 -17.80 -3.19
CA TRP A 156 -12.60 -18.73 -3.58
C TRP A 156 -12.58 -20.06 -2.83
N GLY A 157 -12.11 -20.07 -1.59
CA GLY A 157 -12.18 -21.26 -0.74
C GLY A 157 -10.97 -22.18 -0.79
N PRO A 158 -10.91 -23.17 0.13
CA PRO A 158 -9.83 -24.14 0.21
C PRO A 158 -9.60 -24.86 -1.13
N SER A 159 -8.33 -25.11 -1.46
CA SER A 159 -7.90 -25.81 -2.69
C SER A 159 -8.17 -25.07 -4.01
N SER A 160 -8.78 -23.88 -3.98
CA SER A 160 -8.93 -23.02 -5.15
C SER A 160 -7.57 -22.51 -5.66
N PHE A 161 -7.52 -21.98 -6.89
CA PHE A 161 -6.30 -21.34 -7.38
C PHE A 161 -5.91 -20.13 -6.53
N THR A 162 -6.89 -19.33 -6.09
CA THR A 162 -6.66 -18.21 -5.18
C THR A 162 -6.13 -18.64 -3.82
N ASP A 163 -6.53 -19.81 -3.32
CA ASP A 163 -6.02 -20.38 -2.07
C ASP A 163 -4.58 -20.86 -2.18
N ARG A 164 -4.22 -21.44 -3.33
CA ARG A 164 -2.82 -21.81 -3.63
C ARG A 164 -1.91 -20.59 -3.77
N ASN A 165 -2.43 -19.49 -4.31
CA ASN A 165 -1.67 -18.25 -4.52
C ASN A 165 -1.51 -17.40 -3.24
N LEU A 166 -2.42 -17.54 -2.27
CA LEU A 166 -2.43 -16.69 -1.08
C LEU A 166 -1.19 -16.81 -0.18
N PRO A 167 -0.66 -18.01 0.15
CA PRO A 167 0.60 -18.14 0.89
C PRO A 167 1.76 -17.41 0.19
N LEU A 168 1.90 -17.61 -1.12
CA LEU A 168 2.94 -16.96 -1.91
C LEU A 168 2.82 -15.43 -1.87
N LEU A 169 1.59 -14.92 -2.01
CA LEU A 169 1.33 -13.48 -1.89
C LEU A 169 1.70 -12.94 -0.50
N LEU A 170 1.36 -13.68 0.56
CA LEU A 170 1.65 -13.31 1.94
C LEU A 170 3.16 -13.27 2.23
N ASP A 171 3.91 -14.28 1.78
CA ASP A 171 5.37 -14.34 1.93
C ASP A 171 6.05 -13.17 1.21
N LEU A 172 5.70 -12.94 -0.06
CA LEU A 172 6.26 -11.87 -0.87
C LEU A 172 5.88 -10.47 -0.35
N ALA A 173 4.69 -10.32 0.24
CA ALA A 173 4.25 -9.09 0.89
C ALA A 173 5.04 -8.82 2.18
N GLN A 174 5.30 -9.84 3.00
CA GLN A 174 6.11 -9.73 4.21
C GLN A 174 7.51 -9.19 3.90
N GLU A 175 8.19 -9.78 2.91
CA GLU A 175 9.52 -9.36 2.45
C GLU A 175 9.57 -7.89 2.01
N ARG A 176 8.42 -7.32 1.63
CA ARG A 176 8.31 -5.98 1.02
C ARG A 176 7.58 -4.98 1.90
N ALA A 177 7.42 -5.27 3.19
CA ALA A 177 6.68 -4.44 4.16
C ALA A 177 5.28 -4.05 3.65
N PHE A 178 4.62 -4.99 2.97
CA PHE A 178 3.30 -4.84 2.39
C PHE A 178 2.29 -5.68 3.17
N ARG A 179 1.00 -5.36 3.06
CA ARG A 179 -0.07 -6.03 3.81
C ARG A 179 -1.09 -6.71 2.89
N VAL A 180 -1.72 -7.76 3.40
CA VAL A 180 -2.76 -8.51 2.69
C VAL A 180 -3.94 -8.75 3.62
N SER A 181 -5.14 -8.48 3.15
CA SER A 181 -6.41 -8.85 3.76
C SER A 181 -7.13 -9.82 2.84
N LEU A 182 -7.99 -10.67 3.39
CA LEU A 182 -8.79 -11.59 2.59
C LEU A 182 -10.05 -10.89 2.08
N TYR A 183 -10.42 -11.17 0.82
CA TYR A 183 -11.72 -10.85 0.25
C TYR A 183 -12.49 -12.15 0.01
N PHE A 184 -13.40 -12.45 0.93
CA PHE A 184 -14.11 -13.71 1.03
C PHE A 184 -15.31 -13.74 0.08
N GLU A 185 -15.23 -14.62 -0.92
CA GLU A 185 -16.24 -14.78 -1.97
C GLU A 185 -17.40 -15.66 -1.48
N THR A 186 -18.58 -15.06 -1.29
CA THR A 186 -19.77 -15.75 -0.75
C THR A 186 -20.69 -16.34 -1.81
N LEU A 187 -20.42 -16.10 -3.09
CA LEU A 187 -21.27 -16.55 -4.19
C LEU A 187 -20.72 -17.82 -4.86
N THR A 188 -21.64 -18.48 -5.56
CA THR A 188 -21.42 -19.56 -6.52
C THR A 188 -22.17 -19.22 -7.81
N ASP A 189 -21.99 -20.03 -8.86
CA ASP A 189 -22.76 -19.90 -10.10
C ASP A 189 -24.28 -20.06 -9.90
N SER A 190 -24.70 -20.67 -8.79
CA SER A 190 -26.10 -20.97 -8.45
C SER A 190 -26.67 -20.11 -7.31
N GLY A 191 -25.95 -19.04 -6.91
CA GLY A 191 -26.35 -18.15 -5.81
C GLY A 191 -25.45 -18.23 -4.58
N ALA A 192 -25.98 -17.84 -3.42
CA ALA A 192 -25.20 -17.76 -2.18
C ALA A 192 -24.68 -19.14 -1.72
N ARG A 193 -23.45 -19.17 -1.23
CA ARG A 193 -22.88 -20.32 -0.52
C ARG A 193 -23.70 -20.64 0.71
N ASN A 194 -23.79 -21.92 1.04
CA ASN A 194 -24.55 -22.33 2.22
C ASN A 194 -23.79 -21.99 3.52
N ALA A 195 -24.52 -21.91 4.63
CA ALA A 195 -23.98 -21.47 5.91
C ALA A 195 -22.86 -22.36 6.47
N GLU A 196 -22.93 -23.67 6.23
CA GLU A 196 -21.93 -24.62 6.71
C GLU A 196 -20.62 -24.47 5.95
N GLU A 197 -20.69 -24.32 4.63
CA GLU A 197 -19.55 -24.05 3.78
C GLU A 197 -18.86 -22.74 4.17
N ILE A 198 -19.62 -21.65 4.33
CA ILE A 198 -19.08 -20.36 4.76
C ILE A 198 -18.35 -20.49 6.11
N PHE A 199 -18.97 -21.16 7.08
CA PHE A 199 -18.35 -21.39 8.38
C PHE A 199 -17.03 -22.16 8.25
N ASN A 200 -17.03 -23.27 7.52
CA ASN A 200 -15.84 -24.12 7.35
C ASN A 200 -14.71 -23.36 6.63
N TRP A 201 -15.05 -22.55 5.63
CA TRP A 201 -14.08 -21.77 4.87
C TRP A 201 -13.48 -20.62 5.69
N LEU A 202 -14.28 -19.90 6.46
CA LEU A 202 -13.77 -18.88 7.38
C LEU A 202 -12.89 -19.50 8.47
N ALA A 203 -13.31 -20.63 9.05
CA ALA A 203 -12.51 -21.33 10.04
C ALA A 203 -11.15 -21.77 9.47
N TYR A 204 -11.15 -22.30 8.24
CA TYR A 204 -9.94 -22.66 7.51
C TYR A 204 -9.02 -21.45 7.28
N ALA A 205 -9.57 -20.36 6.73
CA ALA A 205 -8.78 -19.19 6.38
C ALA A 205 -8.16 -18.51 7.61
N ILE A 206 -8.93 -18.35 8.69
CA ILE A 206 -8.45 -17.78 9.96
C ILE A 206 -7.35 -18.66 10.55
N SER A 207 -7.57 -19.97 10.64
CA SER A 207 -6.60 -20.90 11.23
C SER A 207 -5.30 -21.00 10.43
N ARG A 208 -5.39 -20.96 9.09
CA ARG A 208 -4.25 -21.17 8.20
C ARG A 208 -3.43 -19.91 7.94
N TYR A 209 -4.11 -18.77 7.77
CA TYR A 209 -3.48 -17.54 7.30
C TYR A 209 -3.50 -16.42 8.35
N GLY A 210 -4.40 -16.48 9.32
CA GLY A 210 -4.67 -15.38 10.25
C GLY A 210 -3.44 -14.95 11.05
N GLU A 211 -2.53 -15.87 11.37
CA GLU A 211 -1.31 -15.53 12.12
C GLU A 211 -0.15 -15.03 11.28
N HIS A 212 -0.24 -15.10 9.95
CA HIS A 212 0.84 -14.67 9.07
C HIS A 212 1.19 -13.18 9.28
N PRO A 213 2.48 -12.78 9.40
CA PRO A 213 2.86 -11.40 9.73
C PRO A 213 2.41 -10.33 8.71
N ALA A 214 2.29 -10.71 7.43
CA ALA A 214 1.74 -9.83 6.39
C ALA A 214 0.20 -9.80 6.35
N PHE A 215 -0.48 -10.70 7.06
CA PHE A 215 -1.94 -10.70 7.11
C PHE A 215 -2.41 -9.53 7.97
N MET A 216 -3.36 -8.75 7.45
CA MET A 216 -3.84 -7.55 8.11
C MET A 216 -4.56 -7.91 9.40
N LYS A 217 -4.16 -7.29 10.50
CA LYS A 217 -4.79 -7.46 11.81
C LYS A 217 -5.29 -6.12 12.35
N ILE A 218 -6.46 -6.14 12.98
CA ILE A 218 -6.99 -5.04 13.78
C ILE A 218 -7.10 -5.54 15.22
N ASN A 219 -6.40 -4.89 16.15
CA ASN A 219 -6.33 -5.31 17.55
C ASN A 219 -5.95 -6.80 17.72
N GLY A 220 -4.98 -7.25 16.92
CA GLY A 220 -4.50 -8.65 16.91
C GLY A 220 -5.40 -9.65 16.17
N LYS A 221 -6.56 -9.23 15.64
CA LYS A 221 -7.50 -10.11 14.95
C LYS A 221 -7.40 -9.98 13.44
N PRO A 222 -7.40 -11.07 12.66
CA PRO A 222 -7.39 -11.02 11.20
C PRO A 222 -8.53 -10.16 10.63
N LEU A 223 -8.23 -9.36 9.61
CA LEU A 223 -9.23 -8.60 8.85
C LEU A 223 -9.73 -9.45 7.67
N ILE A 224 -11.05 -9.61 7.55
CA ILE A 224 -11.71 -10.31 6.45
C ILE A 224 -12.77 -9.39 5.85
N VAL A 225 -12.65 -9.10 4.56
CA VAL A 225 -13.65 -8.36 3.79
C VAL A 225 -14.59 -9.36 3.14
N ILE A 226 -15.90 -9.16 3.22
CA ILE A 226 -16.92 -10.11 2.73
C ILE A 226 -17.57 -9.52 1.48
N TRP A 227 -17.43 -10.22 0.36
CA TRP A 227 -18.16 -9.89 -0.87
C TRP A 227 -19.60 -10.36 -0.79
N ALA A 228 -20.54 -9.61 -1.38
CA ALA A 228 -21.96 -9.95 -1.50
C ALA A 228 -22.58 -10.46 -0.18
N SER A 229 -22.26 -9.79 0.93
CA SER A 229 -22.69 -10.19 2.28
C SER A 229 -24.22 -10.21 2.46
N ASP A 230 -24.93 -9.41 1.66
CA ASP A 230 -26.38 -9.31 1.59
C ASP A 230 -27.05 -10.56 0.97
N SER A 231 -26.29 -11.36 0.23
CA SER A 231 -26.77 -12.65 -0.30
C SER A 231 -27.01 -13.70 0.79
N VAL A 232 -26.51 -13.47 2.00
CA VAL A 232 -26.64 -14.36 3.16
C VAL A 232 -27.39 -13.64 4.28
N PRO A 233 -28.46 -14.24 4.87
CA PRO A 233 -29.24 -13.58 5.92
C PRO A 233 -28.41 -13.17 7.13
N LEU A 234 -28.72 -12.01 7.73
CA LEU A 234 -28.02 -11.50 8.91
C LEU A 234 -27.98 -12.50 10.09
N GLU A 235 -29.07 -13.22 10.34
CA GLU A 235 -29.12 -14.24 11.40
C GLU A 235 -28.18 -15.43 11.13
N THR A 236 -27.92 -15.75 9.85
CA THR A 236 -26.92 -16.74 9.47
C THR A 236 -25.52 -16.23 9.80
N TRP A 237 -25.19 -14.99 9.47
CA TRP A 237 -23.90 -14.37 9.84
C TRP A 237 -23.69 -14.35 11.35
N LYS A 238 -24.69 -13.92 12.13
CA LYS A 238 -24.63 -13.91 13.61
C LYS A 238 -24.29 -15.29 14.17
N ARG A 239 -24.93 -16.34 13.65
CA ARG A 239 -24.66 -17.74 14.06
C ARG A 239 -23.24 -18.17 13.70
N ILE A 240 -22.80 -17.89 12.48
CA ILE A 240 -21.44 -18.23 12.00
C ILE A 240 -20.38 -17.56 12.86
N PHE A 241 -20.45 -16.23 13.04
CA PHE A 241 -19.46 -15.48 13.83
C PHE A 241 -19.48 -15.87 15.31
N THR A 242 -20.63 -16.21 15.87
CA THR A 242 -20.71 -16.72 17.24
C THR A 242 -20.03 -18.07 17.38
N LYS A 243 -20.25 -18.97 16.42
CA LYS A 243 -19.61 -20.30 16.40
C LYS A 243 -18.09 -20.20 16.21
N LEU A 244 -17.61 -19.34 15.31
CA LEU A 244 -16.18 -19.11 15.09
C LEU A 244 -15.49 -18.56 16.36
N ARG A 245 -16.09 -17.55 17.00
CA ARG A 245 -15.58 -16.98 18.26
C ARG A 245 -15.52 -18.00 19.40
N ALA A 246 -16.55 -18.85 19.51
CA ALA A 246 -16.56 -19.93 20.50
C ALA A 246 -15.44 -20.96 20.28
N GLN A 247 -14.87 -21.05 19.07
CA GLN A 247 -13.73 -21.91 18.73
C GLN A 247 -12.38 -21.18 18.79
N GLY A 248 -12.33 -19.93 19.26
CA GLY A 248 -11.11 -19.12 19.30
C GLY A 248 -10.69 -18.57 17.93
N LEU A 249 -11.53 -18.67 16.91
CA LEU A 249 -11.28 -18.19 15.54
C LEU A 249 -11.96 -16.84 15.33
N ASP A 250 -11.60 -15.85 16.15
CA ASP A 250 -12.17 -14.50 16.07
C ASP A 250 -11.47 -13.65 15.00
N ALA A 251 -12.22 -12.80 14.32
CA ALA A 251 -11.74 -11.93 13.23
C ALA A 251 -12.56 -10.63 13.19
N VAL A 252 -12.00 -9.60 12.55
CA VAL A 252 -12.74 -8.38 12.21
C VAL A 252 -13.27 -8.52 10.80
N TYR A 253 -14.58 -8.28 10.63
CA TYR A 253 -15.27 -8.41 9.36
C TYR A 253 -15.67 -7.04 8.82
N LEU A 254 -15.37 -6.78 7.55
CA LEU A 254 -15.89 -5.64 6.79
C LEU A 254 -16.83 -6.17 5.72
N SER A 255 -18.05 -5.66 5.65
CA SER A 255 -19.06 -6.11 4.68
C SER A 255 -19.67 -4.92 3.96
N MET A 256 -20.31 -5.16 2.82
CA MET A 256 -21.18 -4.15 2.23
C MET A 256 -22.35 -3.90 3.19
N GLY A 257 -22.70 -2.63 3.41
CA GLY A 257 -23.77 -2.26 4.33
C GLY A 257 -25.09 -2.90 3.90
N PHE A 258 -25.85 -3.40 4.88
CA PHE A 258 -27.26 -3.74 4.65
C PHE A 258 -28.01 -2.41 4.45
N GLY A 259 -28.42 -2.13 3.21
CA GLY A 259 -29.33 -1.03 2.89
C GLY A 259 -30.75 -1.27 3.37
#